data_AF-A0A3C0ZE41-F1
#
_entry.id   AF-A0A3C0ZE41-F1
#
_cell.length_a   1.000
_cell.length_b   1.000
_cell.length_c   1.000
_cell.angle_alpha   90.00
_cell.angle_beta   90.00
_cell.angle_gamma   90.00
#
_symmetry.space_group_name_H-M   'P 1'
#
loop_
_entity.id
_entity.type
_entity.pdbx_description
1 polymer ?
#
loop_
_entity_poly.entity_id
_entity_poly.type
_entity_poly.pdbx_seq_one_letter_code
_entity_poly.pdbx_strand_id
1 'polypeptide(L)'
;ISRLFGYDFKPGLMYNASGITLMNLWFNIPFVALLILASLSAVKPASIEAAKDIGANYWQILSKIIFPQTYKEVIVAMTFVFMGNVGSFTTPFLMGGNYPKMLGIALYDQFNSYMDYEKTAALSVIMFLLFSVSAAVYIHTNMKKK
;
A
#
# COMPACT_ATOMS: atom_id res chain seq x y z
N ILE A 1 -14.26 -26.48 -4.20
CA ILE A 1 -15.58 -25.95 -4.64
C ILE A 1 -15.62 -25.78 -6.17
N SER A 2 -14.57 -25.26 -6.82
CA SER A 2 -14.48 -25.14 -8.30
C SER A 2 -14.51 -26.46 -9.08
N ARG A 3 -13.91 -27.53 -8.55
CA ARG A 3 -13.98 -28.88 -9.17
C ARG A 3 -15.36 -29.53 -9.17
N LEU A 4 -16.28 -29.05 -8.34
CA LEU A 4 -17.63 -29.62 -8.21
C LEU A 4 -18.59 -29.13 -9.31
N PHE A 5 -18.21 -28.07 -10.05
CA PHE A 5 -19.05 -27.38 -11.03
C PHE A 5 -18.58 -27.53 -12.49
N GLY A 6 -17.64 -28.44 -12.80
CA GLY A 6 -17.26 -28.78 -14.18
C GLY A 6 -16.61 -27.66 -15.00
N TYR A 7 -16.39 -26.48 -14.42
CA TYR A 7 -15.64 -25.38 -15.01
C TYR A 7 -14.25 -25.33 -14.38
N ASP A 8 -13.23 -25.53 -15.22
CA ASP A 8 -11.81 -25.33 -14.89
C ASP A 8 -11.52 -23.81 -14.83
N PHE A 9 -12.21 -23.10 -13.92
CA PHE A 9 -11.88 -21.73 -13.53
C PHE A 9 -10.53 -21.80 -12.79
N LYS A 10 -9.45 -21.87 -13.57
CA LYS A 10 -8.15 -21.37 -13.18
C LYS A 10 -8.22 -19.87 -13.43
N PRO A 11 -8.57 -19.03 -12.43
CA PRO A 11 -8.30 -17.62 -12.60
C PRO A 11 -6.81 -17.55 -12.89
N GLY A 12 -6.43 -17.15 -14.10
CA GLY A 12 -5.04 -16.99 -14.56
C GLY A 12 -4.30 -15.86 -13.83
N LEU A 13 -4.58 -15.73 -12.53
CA LEU A 13 -4.04 -14.79 -11.58
C LEU A 13 -2.77 -15.37 -10.93
N MET A 14 -2.62 -16.69 -10.85
CA MET A 14 -1.31 -17.27 -10.52
C MET A 14 -0.35 -16.99 -11.68
N TYR A 15 0.86 -16.52 -11.38
CA TYR A 15 1.91 -16.18 -12.36
C TYR A 15 1.64 -14.95 -13.26
N ASN A 16 0.70 -14.06 -12.89
CA ASN A 16 0.42 -12.84 -13.66
C ASN A 16 0.56 -11.57 -12.78
N ALA A 17 1.02 -10.47 -13.37
CA ALA A 17 1.11 -9.15 -12.74
C ALA A 17 -0.19 -8.76 -12.02
N SER A 18 -1.34 -9.02 -12.66
CA SER A 18 -2.65 -8.66 -12.11
C SER A 18 -2.98 -9.42 -10.83
N GLY A 19 -2.60 -10.70 -10.72
CA GLY A 19 -2.84 -11.49 -9.51
C GLY A 19 -1.98 -11.05 -8.33
N ILE A 20 -0.72 -10.74 -8.61
CA ILE A 20 0.21 -10.19 -7.61
C ILE A 20 -0.29 -8.85 -7.08
N THR A 21 -0.76 -7.96 -7.96
CA THR A 21 -1.33 -6.67 -7.58
C THR A 21 -2.61 -6.84 -6.75
N LEU A 22 -3.51 -7.75 -7.14
CA LEU A 22 -4.75 -8.00 -6.42
C LEU A 22 -4.49 -8.54 -5.00
N MET A 23 -3.52 -9.44 -4.85
CA MET A 23 -3.18 -10.00 -3.55
C MET A 23 -2.48 -8.97 -2.64
N ASN A 24 -1.60 -8.13 -3.21
CA ASN A 24 -1.03 -7.00 -2.48
C ASN A 24 -2.13 -6.01 -2.06
N LEU A 25 -3.08 -5.70 -2.94
CA LEU A 25 -4.20 -4.84 -2.60
C LEU A 25 -5.01 -5.42 -1.43
N TRP A 26 -5.36 -6.72 -1.51
CA TRP A 26 -6.08 -7.42 -0.45
C TRP A 26 -5.38 -7.32 0.91
N PHE A 27 -4.05 -7.46 0.93
CA PHE A 27 -3.26 -7.38 2.15
C PHE A 27 -3.21 -5.95 2.73
N ASN A 28 -3.21 -4.93 1.87
CA ASN A 28 -3.11 -3.52 2.30
C ASN A 28 -4.47 -2.93 2.73
N ILE A 29 -5.60 -3.47 2.27
CA ILE A 29 -6.95 -2.99 2.62
C ILE A 29 -7.17 -2.83 4.14
N PRO A 30 -6.96 -3.86 4.99
CA PRO A 30 -7.25 -3.73 6.42
C PRO A 30 -6.37 -2.68 7.09
N PHE A 31 -5.10 -2.58 6.69
CA PHE A 31 -4.17 -1.59 7.21
C PHE A 31 -4.60 -0.16 6.86
N VAL A 32 -4.94 0.09 5.59
CA VAL A 32 -5.44 1.40 5.14
C VAL A 32 -6.76 1.75 5.79
N ALA A 33 -7.67 0.77 5.96
CA ALA A 33 -8.93 0.98 6.65
C ALA A 33 -8.71 1.46 8.09
N LEU A 34 -7.75 0.88 8.82
CA LEU A 34 -7.40 1.32 10.17
C LEU A 34 -6.86 2.76 10.19
N LEU A 35 -6.01 3.12 9.24
CA LEU A 35 -5.48 4.48 9.13
C LEU A 35 -6.58 5.51 8.82
N ILE A 36 -7.51 5.17 7.92
CA ILE A 36 -8.65 6.03 7.59
C ILE A 36 -9.58 6.17 8.79
N LEU A 37 -9.87 5.08 9.51
CA LEU A 37 -10.69 5.12 10.73
C LEU A 37 -10.07 6.04 11.78
N ALA A 38 -8.76 5.93 12.02
CA ALA A 38 -8.06 6.82 12.93
C ALA A 38 -8.17 8.30 12.50
N SER A 39 -8.07 8.59 11.21
CA SER A 39 -8.23 9.95 10.67
C SER A 39 -9.65 10.50 10.87
N LEU A 40 -10.67 9.65 10.67
CA LEU A 40 -12.07 10.02 10.84
C LEU A 40 -12.40 10.29 12.31
N SER A 41 -11.84 9.50 13.24
CA SER A 41 -12.00 9.72 14.68
C SER A 41 -11.37 11.04 15.17
N ALA A 42 -10.42 11.60 14.43
CA ALA A 42 -9.81 12.90 14.74
C ALA A 42 -10.68 14.10 14.32
N VAL A 43 -11.69 13.90 13.46
CA VAL A 43 -12.60 14.96 13.00
C VAL A 43 -13.54 15.36 14.13
N LYS A 44 -13.59 16.65 14.46
CA LYS A 44 -14.46 17.17 15.52
C LYS A 44 -15.94 17.07 15.12
N PRO A 45 -16.82 16.45 15.94
CA PRO A 45 -18.26 16.37 15.66
C PRO A 45 -18.92 17.74 15.44
N ALA A 46 -18.48 18.76 16.18
CA ALA A 46 -18.97 20.13 16.06
C ALA A 46 -18.83 20.71 14.63
N SER A 47 -17.79 20.35 13.88
CA SER A 47 -17.65 20.79 12.49
C SER A 47 -18.67 20.17 11.55
N ILE A 48 -19.13 18.95 11.86
CA ILE A 48 -20.16 18.24 11.09
C ILE A 48 -21.56 18.77 11.45
N GLU A 49 -21.81 19.02 12.74
CA GLU A 49 -23.08 19.60 13.22
C GLU A 49 -23.31 20.99 12.67
N ALA A 50 -22.32 21.88 12.76
CA ALA A 50 -22.41 23.24 12.19
C ALA A 50 -22.67 23.24 10.67
N ALA A 51 -22.12 22.24 9.94
CA ALA A 51 -22.37 22.09 8.52
C ALA A 51 -23.80 21.63 8.22
N LYS A 52 -24.37 20.77 9.07
CA LYS A 52 -25.78 20.37 8.96
C LYS A 52 -26.72 21.53 9.28
N ASP A 53 -26.37 22.38 10.25
CA ASP A 53 -27.18 23.54 10.64
C ASP A 53 -27.33 24.56 9.50
N ILE A 54 -26.30 24.72 8.66
CA ILE A 54 -26.35 25.57 7.46
C ILE A 54 -26.97 24.88 6.23
N GLY A 55 -27.52 23.67 6.40
CA GLY A 55 -28.17 22.91 5.32
C GLY A 55 -27.22 22.20 4.36
N ALA A 56 -25.98 21.91 4.75
CA ALA A 56 -25.04 21.20 3.88
C ALA A 56 -25.46 19.75 3.66
N ASN A 57 -25.40 19.31 2.41
CA ASN A 57 -25.71 17.93 2.01
C ASN A 57 -24.53 16.97 2.35
N TYR A 58 -24.80 15.67 2.45
CA TYR A 58 -23.81 14.65 2.84
C TYR A 58 -22.52 14.70 2.00
N TRP A 59 -22.65 14.84 0.67
CA TRP A 59 -21.51 14.96 -0.25
C TRP A 59 -20.68 16.23 -0.04
N GLN A 60 -21.31 17.33 0.40
CA GLN A 60 -20.62 18.57 0.72
C GLN A 60 -19.83 18.43 2.02
N ILE A 61 -20.41 17.81 3.05
CA ILE A 61 -19.72 17.52 4.31
C ILE A 61 -18.50 16.62 4.04
N LEU A 62 -18.67 15.57 3.24
CA LEU A 62 -17.59 14.64 2.91
C LEU A 62 -16.45 15.32 2.14
N SER A 63 -16.76 16.07 1.07
CA SER A 63 -15.71 16.68 0.23
C SER A 63 -15.11 17.96 0.80
N LYS A 64 -15.87 18.78 1.53
CA LYS A 64 -15.41 20.11 2.00
C LYS A 64 -14.95 20.13 3.45
N ILE A 65 -15.32 19.14 4.26
CA ILE A 65 -14.97 19.10 5.69
C ILE A 65 -14.10 17.88 5.96
N ILE A 66 -14.60 16.69 5.68
CA ILE A 66 -13.90 15.44 6.03
C ILE A 66 -12.64 15.30 5.18
N PHE A 67 -12.75 15.34 3.85
CA PHE A 67 -11.62 15.14 2.93
C PHE A 67 -10.43 16.10 3.17
N PRO A 68 -10.61 17.44 3.30
CA PRO A 68 -9.49 18.35 3.57
C PRO A 68 -8.99 18.29 5.02
N GLN A 69 -9.68 17.61 5.93
CA GLN A 69 -9.14 17.33 7.26
C GLN A 69 -8.34 16.02 7.26
N THR A 70 -8.78 15.00 6.52
CA THR A 70 -8.15 13.67 6.49
C THR A 70 -7.10 13.49 5.39
N TYR A 71 -6.96 14.43 4.44
CA TYR A 71 -6.06 14.26 3.28
C TYR A 71 -4.60 14.01 3.67
N LYS A 72 -4.13 14.54 4.82
CA LYS A 72 -2.74 14.34 5.26
C LYS A 72 -2.53 12.90 5.69
N GLU A 73 -3.49 12.36 6.42
CA GLU A 73 -3.52 10.98 6.89
C GLU A 73 -3.62 10.03 5.71
N VAL A 74 -4.36 10.40 4.65
CA VAL A 74 -4.35 9.65 3.39
C VAL A 74 -2.95 9.66 2.74
N ILE A 75 -2.25 10.79 2.69
CA ILE A 75 -0.87 10.86 2.16
C ILE A 75 0.09 9.99 2.98
N VAL A 76 -0.07 10.00 4.30
CA VAL A 76 0.68 9.12 5.20
C VAL A 76 0.40 7.65 4.89
N ALA A 77 -0.87 7.27 4.80
CA ALA A 77 -1.29 5.91 4.45
C ALA A 77 -0.74 5.47 3.09
N MET A 78 -0.82 6.33 2.08
CA MET A 78 -0.27 6.08 0.75
C MET A 78 1.25 5.84 0.81
N THR A 79 1.97 6.60 1.64
CA THR A 79 3.43 6.43 1.81
C THR A 79 3.76 5.08 2.44
N PHE A 80 3.03 4.67 3.48
CA PHE A 80 3.22 3.36 4.11
C PHE A 80 2.89 2.20 3.17
N VAL A 81 1.79 2.29 2.42
CA VAL A 81 1.42 1.29 1.42
C VAL A 81 2.48 1.21 0.33
N PHE A 82 3.00 2.35 -0.14
CA PHE A 82 4.08 2.38 -1.12
C PHE A 82 5.33 1.68 -0.60
N MET A 83 5.78 2.01 0.62
CA MET A 83 6.90 1.32 1.26
C MET A 83 6.68 -0.19 1.37
N GLY A 84 5.48 -0.60 1.83
CA GLY A 84 5.11 -2.01 1.95
C GLY A 84 5.10 -2.75 0.60
N ASN A 85 4.65 -2.09 -0.47
CA ASN A 85 4.61 -2.69 -1.80
C ASN A 85 6.01 -2.81 -2.43
N VAL A 86 6.89 -1.80 -2.26
CA VAL A 86 8.28 -1.87 -2.75
C VAL A 86 9.06 -3.02 -2.08
N GLY A 87 8.79 -3.26 -0.79
CA GLY A 87 9.37 -4.37 -0.03
C GLY A 87 8.60 -5.69 -0.11
N SER A 88 7.54 -5.77 -0.91
CA SER A 88 6.68 -6.96 -0.94
C SER A 88 7.42 -8.15 -1.54
N PHE A 89 7.87 -9.05 -0.67
CA PHE A 89 8.54 -10.29 -1.03
C PHE A 89 7.60 -11.49 -0.92
N THR A 90 6.86 -11.58 0.19
CA THR A 90 6.07 -12.77 0.55
C THR A 90 4.96 -13.08 -0.45
N THR A 91 4.19 -12.07 -0.84
CA THR A 91 3.06 -12.22 -1.77
C THR A 91 3.48 -12.72 -3.16
N PRO A 92 4.42 -12.06 -3.86
CA PRO A 92 4.85 -12.54 -5.17
C PRO A 92 5.64 -13.86 -5.09
N PHE A 93 6.39 -14.11 -4.01
CA PHE A 93 7.13 -15.36 -3.83
C PHE A 93 6.18 -16.57 -3.75
N LEU A 94 5.12 -16.46 -2.93
CA LEU A 94 4.12 -17.52 -2.79
C LEU A 94 3.27 -17.74 -4.05
N MET A 95 3.09 -16.69 -4.86
CA MET A 95 2.28 -16.76 -6.08
C MET A 95 3.03 -17.37 -7.27
N GLY A 96 4.33 -17.67 -7.11
CA GLY A 96 5.18 -18.40 -8.06
C GLY A 96 5.52 -17.65 -9.35
N GLY A 97 4.95 -16.46 -9.57
CA GLY A 97 5.14 -15.66 -10.77
C GLY A 97 6.53 -15.05 -10.85
N ASN A 98 7.40 -15.61 -11.69
CA ASN A 98 8.67 -14.96 -12.09
C ASN A 98 8.43 -13.68 -12.93
N TYR A 99 7.16 -13.33 -13.19
CA TYR A 99 6.74 -12.18 -13.98
C TYR A 99 5.55 -11.45 -13.31
N PRO A 100 5.70 -10.16 -12.93
CA PRO A 100 6.94 -9.39 -12.84
C PRO A 100 7.77 -9.78 -11.61
N LYS A 101 9.09 -9.89 -11.78
CA LYS A 101 10.01 -10.12 -10.66
C LYS A 101 10.10 -8.87 -9.80
N MET A 102 9.62 -8.95 -8.56
CA MET A 102 9.77 -7.89 -7.58
C MET A 102 11.22 -7.79 -7.09
N LEU A 103 11.66 -6.59 -6.69
CA LEU A 103 13.03 -6.33 -6.25
C LEU A 103 13.48 -7.25 -5.11
N GLY A 104 12.58 -7.55 -4.15
CA GLY A 104 12.88 -8.47 -3.06
C GLY A 104 13.19 -9.90 -3.53
N ILE A 105 12.47 -10.39 -4.55
CA ILE A 105 12.74 -11.72 -5.15
C ILE A 105 14.05 -11.69 -5.93
N ALA A 106 14.32 -10.62 -6.68
CA ALA A 106 15.58 -10.47 -7.39
C ALA A 106 16.79 -10.50 -6.44
N LEU A 107 16.68 -9.87 -5.27
CA LEU A 107 17.71 -9.91 -4.23
C LEU A 107 17.87 -11.31 -3.65
N TYR A 108 16.77 -11.98 -3.35
CA TYR A 108 16.79 -13.35 -2.84
C TYR A 108 17.44 -14.34 -3.83
N ASP A 109 17.09 -14.24 -5.12
CA ASP A 109 17.67 -15.06 -6.18
C ASP A 109 19.18 -14.78 -6.35
N GLN A 110 19.58 -13.51 -6.31
CA GLN A 110 20.99 -13.13 -6.46
C GLN A 110 21.86 -13.68 -5.31
N PHE A 111 21.30 -13.69 -4.09
CA PHE A 111 21.97 -14.22 -2.91
C PHE A 111 22.00 -15.75 -2.87
N ASN A 112 20.87 -16.42 -3.12
CA ASN A 112 20.73 -17.87 -2.92
C ASN A 112 21.00 -18.69 -4.19
N SER A 113 20.51 -18.25 -5.35
CA SER A 113 20.62 -19.03 -6.60
C SER A 113 21.91 -18.72 -7.35
N TYR A 114 22.31 -17.46 -7.40
CA TYR A 114 23.51 -17.04 -8.13
C TYR A 114 24.77 -16.93 -7.25
N MET A 115 24.61 -16.90 -5.91
CA MET A 115 25.69 -16.71 -4.92
C MET A 115 26.64 -15.54 -5.25
N ASP A 116 26.13 -14.52 -5.92
CA ASP A 116 26.90 -13.37 -6.37
C ASP A 116 26.66 -12.23 -5.37
N TYR A 117 27.50 -12.25 -4.34
CA TYR A 117 27.42 -11.36 -3.20
C TYR A 117 27.66 -9.88 -3.59
N GLU A 118 28.46 -9.64 -4.62
CA GLU A 118 28.77 -8.28 -5.09
C GLU A 118 27.52 -7.61 -5.67
N LYS A 119 26.82 -8.29 -6.58
CA LYS A 119 25.56 -7.76 -7.13
C LYS A 119 24.46 -7.68 -6.07
N THR A 120 24.42 -8.64 -5.14
CA THR A 120 23.47 -8.61 -4.03
C THR A 120 23.69 -7.39 -3.12
N ALA A 121 24.95 -7.05 -2.82
CA ALA A 121 25.30 -5.88 -2.03
C ALA A 121 24.87 -4.57 -2.73
N ALA A 122 25.15 -4.45 -4.03
CA ALA A 122 24.71 -3.29 -4.82
C ALA A 122 23.18 -3.13 -4.82
N LEU A 123 22.44 -4.22 -5.03
CA LEU A 123 20.99 -4.21 -5.02
C LEU A 123 20.42 -3.86 -3.63
N SER A 124 21.04 -4.36 -2.56
CA SER A 124 20.67 -4.04 -1.17
C SER A 124 20.82 -2.55 -0.87
N VAL A 125 21.90 -1.92 -1.32
CA VAL A 125 22.14 -0.48 -1.17
C VAL A 125 21.09 0.33 -1.94
N ILE A 126 20.74 -0.08 -3.16
CA ILE A 126 19.68 0.57 -3.94
C ILE A 126 18.33 0.48 -3.23
N MET A 127 17.96 -0.70 -2.72
CA MET A 127 16.72 -0.86 -1.95
C MET A 127 16.73 0.00 -0.67
N PHE A 128 17.86 0.06 0.03
CA PHE A 128 18.03 0.91 1.20
C PHE A 128 17.82 2.39 0.87
N LEU A 129 18.38 2.89 -0.23
CA LEU A 129 18.18 4.26 -0.68
C LEU A 129 16.72 4.56 -1.02
N LEU A 130 16.01 3.64 -1.69
CA LEU A 130 14.59 3.80 -2.00
C LEU A 130 13.73 3.92 -0.73
N PHE A 131 14.00 3.08 0.28
CA PHE A 131 13.31 3.17 1.57
C PHE A 131 13.69 4.46 2.32
N SER A 132 14.96 4.86 2.29
CA SER A 132 15.43 6.09 2.91
C SER A 132 14.75 7.34 2.31
N VAL A 133 14.65 7.42 0.98
CA VAL A 133 13.94 8.51 0.29
C VAL A 133 12.46 8.53 0.66
N SER A 134 11.81 7.36 0.68
CA SER A 134 10.40 7.25 1.08
C SER A 134 10.21 7.71 2.53
N ALA A 135 11.13 7.35 3.43
CA ALA A 135 11.11 7.76 4.84
C ALA A 135 11.33 9.26 4.99
N ALA A 136 12.24 9.84 4.20
CA ALA A 136 12.45 11.29 4.17
C ALA A 136 11.20 12.04 3.70
N VAL A 137 10.48 11.54 2.69
CA VAL A 137 9.20 12.11 2.23
C VAL A 137 8.15 12.05 3.32
N TYR A 138 8.03 10.91 4.03
CA TYR A 138 7.15 10.77 5.18
C TYR A 138 7.46 11.80 6.27
N ILE A 139 8.74 11.90 6.66
CA ILE A 139 9.19 12.85 7.70
C ILE A 139 8.91 14.29 7.27
N HIS A 140 9.23 14.65 6.03
CA HIS A 140 9.01 16.00 5.51
C HIS A 140 7.54 16.39 5.50
N THR A 141 6.65 15.45 5.17
CA THR A 141 5.20 15.68 5.12
C THR A 141 4.60 15.84 6.51
N ASN A 142 5.09 15.06 7.49
CA ASN A 142 4.57 15.09 8.86
C ASN A 142 5.17 16.22 9.71
N MET A 143 6.47 16.53 9.55
CA MET A 143 7.15 17.54 10.37
C MET A 143 6.89 18.99 9.94
N LYS A 144 6.33 19.23 8.75
CA LYS A 144 6.06 20.59 8.24
C LYS A 144 4.90 21.33 8.92
N LYS A 145 4.26 20.75 9.94
CA LYS A 145 3.23 21.43 10.75
C LYS A 145 3.49 21.21 12.24
N LYS A 146 4.41 22.01 12.79
CA LYS A 146 4.25 22.58 14.14
C LYS A 146 3.59 23.95 13.98
#